data_AF-A0A496VT03-F1
#
_entry.id   AF-A0A496VT03-F1
#
_cell.length_a   1.000
_cell.length_b   1.000
_cell.length_c   1.000
_cell.angle_alpha   90.00
_cell.angle_beta   90.00
_cell.angle_gamma   90.00
#
_symmetry.space_group_name_H-M   'P 1'
#
loop_
_entity.id
_entity.type
_entity.pdbx_description
1 polymer ?
#
loop_
_entity_poly.entity_id
_entity_poly.type
_entity_poly.pdbx_seq_one_letter_code
_entity_poly.pdbx_strand_id
1 'polypeptide(L)'
;MTKNRLQYQNIIVLLITATLLLLGCQPAYYYTMEQFGVHKRDLLVQGVEKASHAQEEAKEQFKSALEQFSAVVNFDGGVLQQKYDQLSSELKNSESKAEEVQEQINSVEDVAKALFNEWETELQQYSNKNMQKISKQNLTETRQRYAKLISAMKRVEQKIEPVLSTFRDQVLFLKHNLNAQAIASLQSELVSVESSVASLISEMEVSIAEADTFIHAMSQK
;
A
#
# COMPACT_ATOMS: atom_id res chain seq x y z
N MET A 1 20.34 45.48 -66.24
CA MET A 1 20.75 44.18 -65.65
C MET A 1 20.65 44.10 -64.12
N THR A 2 20.25 45.15 -63.39
CA THR A 2 20.23 45.18 -61.91
C THR A 2 18.93 44.74 -61.25
N LYS A 3 17.79 44.78 -61.94
CA LYS A 3 16.45 44.47 -61.38
C LYS A 3 16.24 42.98 -61.04
N ASN A 4 16.72 42.06 -61.90
CA ASN A 4 16.53 40.62 -61.67
C ASN A 4 17.38 40.11 -60.49
N ARG A 5 18.56 40.70 -60.24
CA ARG A 5 19.44 40.29 -59.14
C ARG A 5 18.82 40.57 -57.76
N LEU A 6 18.11 41.70 -57.60
CA LEU A 6 17.35 42.01 -56.39
C LEU A 6 16.15 41.07 -56.19
N GLN A 7 15.45 40.67 -57.25
CA GLN A 7 14.29 39.77 -57.14
C GLN A 7 14.69 38.36 -56.70
N TYR A 8 15.79 37.80 -57.23
CA TYR A 8 16.28 36.49 -56.77
C TYR A 8 16.85 36.53 -55.34
N GLN A 9 17.49 37.64 -54.94
CA GLN A 9 17.94 37.82 -53.55
C GLN A 9 16.76 37.85 -52.57
N ASN A 10 15.68 38.54 -52.92
CA ASN A 10 14.49 38.62 -52.06
C ASN A 10 13.76 37.26 -51.94
N ILE A 11 13.73 36.46 -53.01
CA ILE A 11 13.12 35.12 -52.99
C ILE A 11 13.94 34.13 -52.15
N ILE A 12 15.28 34.17 -52.25
CA ILE A 12 16.17 33.31 -51.45
C ILE A 12 16.09 33.67 -49.96
N VAL A 13 16.06 34.97 -49.62
CA VAL A 13 15.86 35.42 -48.23
C VAL A 13 14.52 34.92 -47.70
N LEU A 14 13.43 35.04 -48.48
CA LEU A 14 12.09 34.60 -48.09
C LEU A 14 12.01 33.07 -47.83
N LEU A 15 12.67 32.26 -48.69
CA LEU A 15 12.73 30.79 -48.57
C LEU A 15 13.58 30.32 -47.37
N ILE A 16 14.65 31.05 -47.03
CA ILE A 16 15.48 30.77 -45.85
C ILE A 16 14.74 31.16 -44.56
N THR A 17 14.02 32.29 -44.55
CA THR A 17 13.16 32.65 -43.39
C THR A 17 12.00 31.68 -43.18
N ALA A 18 11.43 31.12 -44.25
CA ALA A 18 10.32 30.16 -44.16
C ALA A 18 10.75 28.79 -43.63
N THR A 19 12.02 28.38 -43.86
CA THR A 19 12.56 27.11 -43.33
C THR A 19 13.02 27.21 -41.88
N LEU A 20 13.42 28.40 -41.40
CA LEU A 20 13.76 28.66 -40.00
C LEU A 20 12.55 28.72 -39.06
N LEU A 21 11.33 28.94 -39.57
CA LEU A 21 10.10 28.98 -38.77
C LEU A 21 9.46 27.60 -38.51
N LEU A 22 9.97 26.53 -39.14
CA LEU A 22 9.43 25.17 -38.98
C LEU A 22 10.22 24.27 -38.01
N LEU A 23 11.26 24.78 -37.35
CA LEU A 23 12.12 24.01 -36.43
C LEU A 23 11.92 24.33 -34.93
N GLY A 24 10.83 24.98 -34.54
CA GLY A 24 10.75 25.60 -33.21
C GLY A 24 9.41 25.52 -32.47
N CYS A 25 8.60 24.49 -32.66
CA CYS A 25 7.52 24.18 -31.71
C CYS A 25 7.93 22.92 -30.92
N GLN A 26 8.51 23.12 -29.74
CA GLN A 26 8.76 22.08 -28.75
C GLN A 26 7.64 22.07 -27.69
N PRO A 27 6.45 21.49 -27.93
CA PRO A 27 5.54 21.15 -26.84
C PRO A 27 5.85 19.79 -26.19
N ALA A 28 6.78 18.99 -26.75
CA ALA A 28 7.08 17.65 -26.22
C ALA A 28 7.90 17.66 -24.91
N TYR A 29 8.74 18.68 -24.69
CA TYR A 29 9.57 18.77 -23.47
C TYR A 29 8.72 18.98 -22.21
N TYR A 30 7.60 19.71 -22.32
CA TYR A 30 6.72 19.96 -21.17
C TYR A 30 5.69 18.85 -20.95
N TYR A 31 5.16 18.23 -22.02
CA TYR A 31 4.12 17.19 -21.90
C TYR A 31 4.64 15.86 -21.31
N THR A 32 5.94 15.59 -21.46
CA THR A 32 6.57 14.41 -20.85
C THR A 32 6.89 14.65 -19.37
N MET A 33 7.42 15.82 -19.00
CA MET A 33 7.71 16.14 -17.59
C MET A 33 6.45 16.24 -16.71
N GLU A 34 5.30 16.61 -17.27
CA GLU A 34 4.03 16.70 -16.51
C GLU A 34 3.45 15.32 -16.15
N GLN A 35 3.85 14.25 -16.85
CA GLN A 35 3.40 12.88 -16.61
C GLN A 35 4.30 12.12 -15.61
N PHE A 36 5.57 12.52 -15.49
CA PHE A 36 6.50 11.95 -14.51
C PHE A 36 6.22 12.53 -13.10
N GLY A 37 6.38 11.73 -12.06
CA GLY A 37 5.98 12.09 -10.68
C GLY A 37 4.46 12.02 -10.38
N VAL A 38 3.58 12.54 -11.26
CA VAL A 38 2.11 12.45 -11.07
C VAL A 38 1.64 11.00 -11.08
N HIS A 39 2.07 10.23 -12.09
CA HIS A 39 1.75 8.80 -12.16
C HIS A 39 2.23 8.02 -10.93
N LYS A 40 3.43 8.32 -10.40
CA LYS A 40 3.93 7.63 -9.19
C LYS A 40 3.20 8.05 -7.92
N ARG A 41 2.71 9.29 -7.86
CA ARG A 41 1.83 9.75 -6.78
C ARG A 41 0.52 8.97 -6.79
N ASP A 42 -0.10 8.83 -7.96
CA ASP A 42 -1.36 8.10 -8.13
C ASP A 42 -1.18 6.60 -7.82
N LEU A 43 -0.08 6.01 -8.29
CA LEU A 43 0.29 4.64 -7.92
C LEU A 43 0.48 4.47 -6.41
N LEU A 44 1.08 5.46 -5.73
CA LEU A 44 1.26 5.40 -4.28
C LEU A 44 -0.08 5.46 -3.56
N VAL A 45 -0.99 6.36 -3.98
CA VAL A 45 -2.36 6.43 -3.43
C VAL A 45 -3.08 5.11 -3.62
N GLN A 46 -3.09 4.56 -4.84
CA GLN A 46 -3.70 3.25 -5.13
C GLN A 46 -3.08 2.11 -4.32
N GLY A 47 -1.74 2.13 -4.14
CA GLY A 47 -1.05 1.14 -3.32
C GLY A 47 -1.50 1.19 -1.86
N VAL A 48 -1.65 2.40 -1.31
CA VAL A 48 -2.12 2.60 0.06
C VAL A 48 -3.58 2.19 0.22
N GLU A 49 -4.45 2.48 -0.76
CA GLU A 49 -5.84 2.01 -0.78
C GLU A 49 -5.93 0.48 -0.78
N LYS A 50 -5.13 -0.20 -1.61
CA LYS A 50 -5.06 -1.67 -1.65
C LYS A 50 -4.56 -2.26 -0.34
N ALA A 51 -3.52 -1.68 0.26
CA ALA A 51 -2.99 -2.13 1.54
C ALA A 51 -4.03 -1.94 2.66
N SER A 52 -4.77 -0.83 2.67
CA SER A 52 -5.88 -0.58 3.60
C SER A 52 -6.99 -1.62 3.44
N HIS A 53 -7.38 -1.92 2.20
CA HIS A 53 -8.39 -2.93 1.90
C HIS A 53 -7.96 -4.35 2.33
N ALA A 54 -6.72 -4.74 2.04
CA ALA A 54 -6.17 -6.03 2.47
C ALA A 54 -6.17 -6.16 4.01
N GLN A 55 -5.87 -5.07 4.74
CA GLN A 55 -5.96 -5.06 6.20
C GLN A 55 -7.40 -5.17 6.71
N GLU A 56 -8.37 -4.56 6.03
CA GLU A 56 -9.80 -4.70 6.36
C GLU A 56 -10.28 -6.14 6.17
N GLU A 57 -9.91 -6.78 5.05
CA GLU A 57 -10.25 -8.18 4.80
C GLU A 57 -9.56 -9.14 5.80
N ALA A 58 -8.29 -8.88 6.11
CA ALA A 58 -7.56 -9.65 7.11
C ALA A 58 -8.20 -9.51 8.51
N LYS A 59 -8.64 -8.30 8.88
CA LYS A 59 -9.34 -8.03 10.14
C LYS A 59 -10.59 -8.92 10.29
N GLU A 60 -11.43 -8.97 9.26
CA GLU A 60 -12.63 -9.82 9.27
C GLU A 60 -12.28 -11.31 9.27
N GLN A 61 -11.22 -11.71 8.55
CA GLN A 61 -10.75 -13.10 8.54
C GLN A 61 -10.24 -13.55 9.92
N PHE A 62 -9.49 -12.71 10.64
CA PHE A 62 -9.02 -13.03 12.00
C PHE A 62 -10.17 -13.10 13.02
N LYS A 63 -11.23 -12.29 12.84
CA LYS A 63 -12.47 -12.44 13.63
C LYS A 63 -13.15 -13.78 13.35
N SER A 64 -13.29 -14.16 12.08
CA SER A 64 -13.87 -15.45 11.69
C SER A 64 -13.08 -16.64 12.30
N ALA A 65 -11.75 -16.60 12.24
CA ALA A 65 -10.90 -17.62 12.88
C ALA A 65 -11.11 -17.69 14.39
N LEU A 66 -11.21 -16.54 15.08
CA LEU A 66 -11.50 -16.48 16.50
C LEU A 66 -12.89 -17.05 16.82
N GLU A 67 -13.91 -16.74 16.02
CA GLU A 67 -15.25 -17.28 16.18
C GLU A 67 -15.28 -18.81 16.05
N GLN A 68 -14.58 -19.38 15.06
CA GLN A 68 -14.49 -20.84 14.92
C GLN A 68 -13.69 -21.47 16.07
N PHE A 69 -12.65 -20.80 16.55
CA PHE A 69 -11.92 -21.28 17.72
C PHE A 69 -12.82 -21.29 18.96
N SER A 70 -13.59 -20.22 19.19
CA SER A 70 -14.59 -20.15 20.26
C SER A 70 -15.64 -21.25 20.15
N ALA A 71 -16.10 -21.56 18.92
CA ALA A 71 -17.05 -22.64 18.68
C ALA A 71 -16.47 -24.04 18.96
N VAL A 72 -15.16 -24.24 18.79
CA VAL A 72 -14.48 -25.49 19.16
C VAL A 72 -14.37 -25.63 20.68
N VAL A 73 -13.98 -24.57 21.40
CA VAL A 73 -13.77 -24.64 22.85
C VAL A 73 -15.07 -24.69 23.67
N ASN A 74 -16.16 -24.15 23.11
CA ASN A 74 -17.51 -24.18 23.70
C ASN A 74 -18.36 -25.35 23.14
N PHE A 75 -17.72 -26.42 22.66
CA PHE A 75 -18.42 -27.57 22.10
C PHE A 75 -19.35 -28.24 23.13
N ASP A 76 -20.65 -28.26 22.83
CA ASP A 76 -21.71 -28.90 23.64
C ASP A 76 -22.49 -29.94 22.80
N GLY A 77 -21.75 -30.84 22.15
CA GLY A 77 -22.30 -31.88 21.28
C GLY A 77 -22.24 -31.58 19.78
N GLY A 78 -22.59 -32.59 18.95
CA GLY A 78 -22.40 -32.56 17.50
C GLY A 78 -21.12 -33.28 17.06
N VAL A 79 -20.61 -32.95 15.86
CA VAL A 79 -19.41 -33.59 15.29
C VAL A 79 -18.21 -32.68 15.49
N LEU A 80 -17.37 -32.97 16.50
CA LEU A 80 -16.17 -32.19 16.81
C LEU A 80 -15.21 -32.07 15.61
N GLN A 81 -15.12 -33.11 14.79
CA GLN A 81 -14.36 -33.10 13.54
C GLN A 81 -14.76 -31.94 12.61
N GLN A 82 -16.06 -31.67 12.48
CA GLN A 82 -16.55 -30.59 11.61
C GLN A 82 -16.10 -29.21 12.11
N LYS A 83 -16.13 -28.99 13.42
CA LYS A 83 -15.67 -27.73 14.04
C LYS A 83 -14.17 -27.55 13.88
N TYR A 84 -13.41 -28.62 14.06
CA TYR A 84 -11.99 -28.64 13.78
C TYR A 84 -11.70 -28.31 12.30
N ASP A 85 -12.41 -28.94 11.35
CA ASP A 85 -12.21 -28.71 9.91
C ASP A 85 -12.50 -27.25 9.54
N GLN A 86 -13.53 -26.64 10.14
CA GLN A 86 -13.84 -25.22 10.00
C GLN A 86 -12.70 -24.34 10.52
N LEU A 87 -12.25 -24.54 11.76
CA LEU A 87 -11.12 -23.80 12.33
C LEU A 87 -9.83 -23.95 11.51
N SER A 88 -9.55 -25.18 11.03
CA SER A 88 -8.40 -25.46 10.18
C SER A 88 -8.47 -24.71 8.84
N SER A 89 -9.68 -24.55 8.28
CA SER A 89 -9.91 -23.75 7.08
C SER A 89 -9.71 -22.25 7.34
N GLU A 90 -10.26 -21.73 8.44
CA GLU A 90 -10.09 -20.31 8.79
C GLU A 90 -8.64 -19.94 9.07
N LEU A 91 -7.85 -20.85 9.64
CA LEU A 91 -6.41 -20.65 9.80
C LEU A 91 -5.73 -20.46 8.45
N LYS A 92 -5.97 -21.34 7.48
CA LYS A 92 -5.37 -21.23 6.14
C LYS A 92 -5.77 -19.94 5.42
N ASN A 93 -7.04 -19.55 5.56
CA ASN A 93 -7.52 -18.28 5.01
C ASN A 93 -6.83 -17.09 5.68
N SER A 94 -6.61 -17.16 7.00
CA SER A 94 -5.89 -16.13 7.76
C SER A 94 -4.42 -16.04 7.34
N GLU A 95 -3.76 -17.16 7.10
CA GLU A 95 -2.39 -17.22 6.55
C GLU A 95 -2.33 -16.57 5.16
N SER A 96 -3.27 -16.88 4.27
CA SER A 96 -3.34 -16.25 2.95
C SER A 96 -3.59 -14.73 3.03
N LYS A 97 -4.46 -14.27 3.93
CA LYS A 97 -4.70 -12.83 4.12
C LYS A 97 -3.51 -12.11 4.74
N ALA A 98 -2.75 -12.79 5.60
CA ALA A 98 -1.50 -12.27 6.12
C ALA A 98 -0.44 -12.06 5.03
N GLU A 99 -0.30 -13.02 4.12
CA GLU A 99 0.60 -12.89 2.95
C GLU A 99 0.19 -11.71 2.06
N GLU A 100 -1.11 -11.53 1.80
CA GLU A 100 -1.64 -10.41 1.01
C GLU A 100 -1.34 -9.05 1.67
N VAL A 101 -1.53 -8.93 2.99
CA VAL A 101 -1.17 -7.72 3.74
C VAL A 101 0.32 -7.40 3.58
N GLN A 102 1.19 -8.39 3.74
CA GLN A 102 2.63 -8.22 3.57
C GLN A 102 3.00 -7.80 2.14
N GLU A 103 2.40 -8.43 1.12
CA GLU A 103 2.64 -8.07 -0.29
C GLU A 103 2.27 -6.61 -0.57
N GLN A 104 1.10 -6.16 -0.10
CA GLN A 104 0.65 -4.79 -0.33
C GLN A 104 1.53 -3.76 0.41
N ILE A 105 2.00 -4.08 1.62
CA ILE A 105 2.92 -3.21 2.36
C ILE A 105 4.24 -3.05 1.61
N ASN A 106 4.83 -4.15 1.14
CA ASN A 106 6.06 -4.11 0.34
C ASN A 106 5.89 -3.28 -0.94
N SER A 107 4.77 -3.45 -1.64
CA SER A 107 4.42 -2.66 -2.82
C SER A 107 4.35 -1.16 -2.53
N VAL A 108 3.73 -0.76 -1.41
CA VAL A 108 3.69 0.63 -0.95
C VAL A 108 5.10 1.17 -0.70
N GLU A 109 5.98 0.39 -0.05
CA GLU A 109 7.37 0.80 0.20
C GLU A 109 8.16 1.04 -1.09
N ASP A 110 8.03 0.15 -2.06
CA ASP A 110 8.73 0.23 -3.34
C ASP A 110 8.30 1.46 -4.15
N VAL A 111 7.00 1.71 -4.25
CA VAL A 111 6.47 2.87 -4.97
C VAL A 111 6.85 4.17 -4.26
N ALA A 112 6.76 4.22 -2.92
CA ALA A 112 7.14 5.40 -2.14
C ALA A 112 8.63 5.73 -2.31
N LYS A 113 9.50 4.72 -2.25
CA LYS A 113 10.95 4.88 -2.47
C LYS A 113 11.23 5.40 -3.87
N ALA A 114 10.59 4.85 -4.90
CA ALA A 114 10.73 5.31 -6.27
C ALA A 114 10.28 6.78 -6.44
N LEU A 115 9.11 7.13 -5.89
CA LEU A 115 8.57 8.49 -5.92
C LEU A 115 9.52 9.48 -5.25
N PHE A 116 10.01 9.18 -4.05
CA PHE A 116 10.86 10.11 -3.31
C PHE A 116 12.23 10.31 -3.95
N ASN A 117 12.83 9.26 -4.52
CA ASN A 117 14.12 9.37 -5.22
C ASN A 117 13.99 10.21 -6.50
N GLU A 118 12.92 10.01 -7.26
CA GLU A 118 12.63 10.82 -8.45
C GLU A 118 12.42 12.28 -8.07
N TRP A 119 11.56 12.55 -7.08
CA TRP A 119 11.26 13.91 -6.64
C TRP A 119 12.52 14.64 -6.15
N GLU A 120 13.42 14.00 -5.39
CA GLU A 120 14.70 14.59 -5.01
C GLU A 120 15.60 14.97 -6.18
N THR A 121 15.62 14.13 -7.21
CA THR A 121 16.39 14.38 -8.43
C THR A 121 15.83 15.58 -9.17
N GLU A 122 14.50 15.67 -9.29
CA GLU A 122 13.80 16.77 -9.93
C GLU A 122 13.94 18.10 -9.19
N LEU A 123 14.12 18.07 -7.86
CA LEU A 123 14.42 19.28 -7.09
C LEU A 123 15.65 20.02 -7.64
N GLN A 124 16.63 19.33 -8.24
CA GLN A 124 17.82 19.95 -8.82
C GLN A 124 17.57 20.63 -10.18
N GLN A 125 16.44 20.34 -10.82
CA GLN A 125 16.11 20.81 -12.16
C GLN A 125 15.38 22.17 -12.14
N TYR A 126 14.91 22.62 -10.98
CA TYR A 126 14.28 23.93 -10.84
C TYR A 126 15.26 25.09 -11.07
N SER A 127 14.94 25.92 -12.07
CA SER A 127 15.57 27.24 -12.25
C SER A 127 15.02 28.28 -11.26
N ASN A 128 13.72 28.21 -10.93
CA ASN A 128 13.06 29.10 -9.98
C ASN A 128 13.25 28.63 -8.53
N LYS A 129 14.01 29.39 -7.73
CA LYS A 129 14.34 29.07 -6.33
C LYS A 129 13.14 29.06 -5.39
N ASN A 130 12.13 29.89 -5.63
CA ASN A 130 10.91 29.87 -4.81
C ASN A 130 10.10 28.59 -5.06
N MET A 131 9.96 28.18 -6.33
CA MET A 131 9.29 26.92 -6.68
C MET A 131 10.05 25.71 -6.12
N GLN A 132 11.39 25.71 -6.23
CA GLN A 132 12.25 24.68 -5.64
C GLN A 132 11.99 24.54 -4.12
N LYS A 133 11.95 25.67 -3.39
CA LYS A 133 11.71 25.69 -1.95
C LYS A 133 10.34 25.10 -1.59
N ILE A 134 9.28 25.50 -2.30
CA ILE A 134 7.92 24.99 -2.10
C ILE A 134 7.85 23.48 -2.39
N SER A 135 8.45 23.02 -3.49
CA SER A 135 8.50 21.60 -3.85
C SER A 135 9.24 20.77 -2.80
N LYS A 136 10.38 21.28 -2.28
CA LYS A 136 11.13 20.63 -1.20
C LYS A 136 10.35 20.55 0.11
N GLN A 137 9.58 21.59 0.44
CA GLN A 137 8.69 21.58 1.60
C GLN A 137 7.63 20.48 1.44
N ASN A 138 6.94 20.43 0.30
CA ASN A 138 5.96 19.38 0.01
C ASN A 138 6.57 17.97 0.13
N LEU A 139 7.75 17.73 -0.43
CA LEU A 139 8.44 16.43 -0.32
C LEU A 139 8.70 16.07 1.16
N THR A 140 9.14 17.03 1.96
CA THR A 140 9.42 16.83 3.39
C THR A 140 8.14 16.47 4.14
N GLU A 141 7.05 17.19 3.90
CA GLU A 141 5.75 16.94 4.51
C GLU A 141 5.17 15.57 4.10
N THR A 142 5.25 15.21 2.81
CA THR A 142 4.80 13.91 2.32
C THR A 142 5.59 12.77 2.96
N ARG A 143 6.92 12.90 3.10
CA ARG A 143 7.76 11.90 3.78
C ARG A 143 7.40 11.72 5.24
N GLN A 144 7.09 12.79 5.95
CA GLN A 144 6.67 12.71 7.35
C GLN A 144 5.34 11.96 7.50
N ARG A 145 4.38 12.22 6.61
CA ARG A 145 3.10 11.49 6.59
C ARG A 145 3.30 10.02 6.24
N TYR A 146 4.08 9.75 5.20
CA TYR A 146 4.44 8.39 4.79
C TYR A 146 5.11 7.60 5.93
N ALA A 147 6.04 8.23 6.68
CA ALA A 147 6.73 7.57 7.78
C ALA A 147 5.77 7.11 8.89
N LYS A 148 4.71 7.88 9.18
CA LYS A 148 3.66 7.48 10.12
C LYS A 148 2.86 6.29 9.60
N LEU A 149 2.41 6.37 8.35
CA LEU A 149 1.68 5.31 7.66
C LEU A 149 2.45 3.98 7.68
N ILE A 150 3.68 3.97 7.14
CA ILE A 150 4.44 2.72 7.02
C ILE A 150 4.79 2.14 8.40
N SER A 151 5.00 2.98 9.40
CA SER A 151 5.22 2.51 10.77
C SER A 151 3.99 1.82 11.35
N ALA A 152 2.77 2.29 11.01
CA ALA A 152 1.53 1.63 11.43
C ALA A 152 1.33 0.30 10.72
N MET A 153 1.53 0.27 9.40
CA MET A 153 1.48 -0.96 8.61
C MET A 153 2.44 -2.05 9.12
N LYS A 154 3.68 -1.67 9.48
CA LYS A 154 4.66 -2.63 10.03
C LYS A 154 4.30 -3.15 11.42
N ARG A 155 3.57 -2.38 12.23
CA ARG A 155 3.05 -2.90 13.51
C ARG A 155 1.99 -3.97 13.29
N VAL A 156 1.18 -3.84 12.24
CA VAL A 156 0.22 -4.90 11.84
C VAL A 156 0.98 -6.17 11.48
N GLU A 157 1.99 -6.12 10.60
CA GLU A 157 2.81 -7.30 10.24
C GLU A 157 3.43 -7.97 11.47
N GLN A 158 3.98 -7.17 12.40
CA GLN A 158 4.58 -7.68 13.63
C GLN A 158 3.58 -8.40 14.56
N LYS A 159 2.29 -8.08 14.46
CA LYS A 159 1.22 -8.70 15.26
C LYS A 159 0.59 -9.91 14.61
N ILE A 160 0.61 -10.00 13.28
CA ILE A 160 0.04 -11.10 12.50
C ILE A 160 0.70 -12.44 12.87
N GLU A 161 2.03 -12.52 12.77
CA GLU A 161 2.74 -13.80 12.91
C GLU A 161 2.55 -14.46 14.30
N PRO A 162 2.63 -13.72 15.43
CA PRO A 162 2.30 -14.28 16.74
C PRO A 162 0.89 -14.86 16.83
N VAL A 163 -0.12 -14.17 16.28
CA VAL A 163 -1.52 -14.64 16.30
C VAL A 163 -1.67 -15.91 15.46
N LEU A 164 -1.08 -15.95 14.25
CA LEU A 164 -1.08 -17.13 13.40
C LEU A 164 -0.33 -18.31 14.04
N SER A 165 0.78 -18.05 14.75
CA SER A 165 1.50 -19.09 15.48
C SER A 165 0.60 -19.73 16.53
N THR A 166 -0.10 -18.92 17.32
CA THR A 166 -1.03 -19.45 18.33
C THR A 166 -2.13 -20.29 17.69
N PHE A 167 -2.78 -19.82 16.62
CA PHE A 167 -3.80 -20.62 15.94
C PHE A 167 -3.24 -21.92 15.35
N ARG A 168 -2.03 -21.90 14.76
CA ARG A 168 -1.33 -23.09 14.26
C ARG A 168 -1.13 -24.12 15.35
N ASP A 169 -0.70 -23.69 16.54
CA ASP A 169 -0.50 -24.58 17.68
C ASP A 169 -1.82 -25.24 18.11
N GLN A 170 -2.91 -24.46 18.19
CA GLN A 170 -4.22 -25.01 18.57
C GLN A 170 -4.76 -26.01 17.54
N VAL A 171 -4.66 -25.69 16.25
CA VAL A 171 -5.08 -26.60 15.17
C VAL A 171 -4.24 -27.88 15.19
N LEU A 172 -2.92 -27.77 15.35
CA LEU A 172 -2.04 -28.95 15.41
C LEU A 172 -2.34 -29.82 16.63
N PHE A 173 -2.58 -29.21 17.80
CA PHE A 173 -2.94 -29.93 19.00
C PHE A 173 -4.26 -30.69 18.84
N LEU A 174 -5.29 -30.02 18.32
CA LEU A 174 -6.61 -30.62 18.07
C LEU A 174 -6.55 -31.78 17.09
N LYS A 175 -5.75 -31.68 16.04
CA LYS A 175 -5.63 -32.70 14.98
C LYS A 175 -5.39 -34.12 15.50
N HIS A 176 -4.68 -34.26 16.62
CA HIS A 176 -4.36 -35.55 17.24
C HIS A 176 -5.18 -35.86 18.49
N ASN A 177 -5.95 -34.90 18.98
CA ASN A 177 -6.58 -34.96 20.29
C ASN A 177 -8.04 -34.48 20.25
N LEU A 178 -8.83 -34.89 19.24
CA LEU A 178 -10.25 -34.53 19.15
C LEU A 178 -11.10 -35.24 20.22
N ASN A 179 -11.00 -34.77 21.47
CA ASN A 179 -11.68 -35.31 22.63
C ASN A 179 -11.96 -34.22 23.67
N ALA A 180 -12.83 -34.51 24.63
CA ALA A 180 -13.28 -33.55 25.64
C ALA A 180 -12.14 -33.01 26.53
N GLN A 181 -11.10 -33.81 26.80
CA GLN A 181 -9.96 -33.37 27.61
C GLN A 181 -9.14 -32.30 26.90
N ALA A 182 -8.90 -32.47 25.59
CA ALA A 182 -8.21 -31.47 24.78
C ALA A 182 -9.01 -30.16 24.69
N ILE A 183 -10.34 -30.25 24.53
CA ILE A 183 -11.22 -29.06 24.53
C ILE A 183 -11.11 -28.30 25.85
N ALA A 184 -11.14 -29.00 26.99
CA ALA A 184 -10.97 -28.38 28.30
C ALA A 184 -9.61 -27.68 28.44
N SER A 185 -8.52 -28.24 27.91
CA SER A 185 -7.20 -27.57 27.93
C SER A 185 -7.13 -26.32 27.04
N LEU A 186 -7.95 -26.23 26.00
CA LEU A 186 -7.99 -25.06 25.11
C LEU A 186 -8.84 -23.92 25.67
N GLN A 187 -9.77 -24.21 26.57
CA GLN A 187 -10.57 -23.16 27.23
C GLN A 187 -9.70 -22.19 28.03
N SER A 188 -8.60 -22.65 28.63
CA SER A 188 -7.65 -21.75 29.31
C SER A 188 -6.87 -20.86 28.34
N GLU A 189 -6.73 -21.25 27.07
CA GLU A 189 -6.04 -20.49 26.04
C GLU A 189 -6.94 -19.45 25.36
N LEU A 190 -8.27 -19.61 25.42
CA LEU A 190 -9.23 -18.75 24.73
C LEU A 190 -9.01 -17.27 25.02
N VAL A 191 -8.87 -16.90 26.28
CA VAL A 191 -8.69 -15.50 26.70
C VAL A 191 -7.42 -14.88 26.11
N SER A 192 -6.33 -15.66 26.02
CA SER A 192 -5.07 -15.21 25.42
C SER A 192 -5.20 -14.98 23.92
N VAL A 193 -5.90 -15.89 23.22
CA VAL A 193 -6.17 -15.77 21.79
C VAL A 193 -7.09 -14.58 21.50
N GLU A 194 -8.18 -14.42 22.24
CA GLU A 194 -9.08 -13.27 22.15
C GLU A 194 -8.33 -11.95 22.31
N SER A 195 -7.47 -11.85 23.33
CA SER A 195 -6.67 -10.65 23.57
C SER A 195 -5.68 -10.37 22.44
N SER A 196 -5.07 -11.42 21.86
CA SER A 196 -4.09 -11.28 20.79
C SER A 196 -4.75 -10.83 19.48
N VAL A 197 -5.91 -11.41 19.15
CA VAL A 197 -6.72 -11.01 18.00
C VAL A 197 -7.26 -9.59 18.17
N ALA A 198 -7.76 -9.22 19.35
CA ALA A 198 -8.21 -7.86 19.63
C ALA A 198 -7.06 -6.83 19.47
N SER A 199 -5.85 -7.16 19.94
CA SER A 199 -4.68 -6.31 19.73
C SER A 199 -4.32 -6.16 18.25
N LEU A 200 -4.43 -7.23 17.45
CA LEU A 200 -4.16 -7.20 16.02
C LEU A 200 -5.18 -6.32 15.29
N ILE A 201 -6.48 -6.50 15.59
CA ILE A 201 -7.57 -5.70 15.02
C ILE A 201 -7.37 -4.21 15.32
N SER A 202 -7.00 -3.87 16.55
CA SER A 202 -6.76 -2.47 16.93
C SER A 202 -5.60 -1.84 16.15
N GLU A 203 -4.51 -2.57 15.90
CA GLU A 203 -3.40 -2.06 15.07
C GLU A 203 -3.81 -1.91 13.59
N MET A 204 -4.65 -2.81 13.07
CA MET A 204 -5.22 -2.68 11.72
C MET A 204 -6.08 -1.42 11.59
N GLU A 205 -6.95 -1.14 12.57
CA GLU A 205 -7.78 0.07 12.57
C GLU A 205 -6.93 1.35 12.62
N VAL A 206 -5.85 1.36 13.42
CA VAL A 206 -4.89 2.48 13.44
C VAL A 206 -4.20 2.66 12.09
N SER A 207 -3.76 1.57 11.47
CA SER A 207 -3.08 1.59 10.17
C SER A 207 -4.01 2.06 9.04
N ILE A 208 -5.27 1.61 9.03
CA ILE A 208 -6.31 2.07 8.09
C ILE A 208 -6.59 3.56 8.26
N ALA A 209 -6.69 4.07 9.49
CA ALA A 209 -6.90 5.50 9.73
C ALA A 209 -5.72 6.38 9.27
N GLU A 210 -4.48 5.89 9.44
CA GLU A 210 -3.30 6.57 8.88
C GLU A 210 -3.28 6.51 7.35
N ALA A 211 -3.78 5.43 6.74
CA ALA A 211 -3.93 5.30 5.29
C ALA A 211 -4.91 6.34 4.74
N ASP A 212 -6.10 6.49 5.35
CA ASP A 212 -7.08 7.50 4.98
C ASP A 212 -6.51 8.92 5.10
N THR A 213 -5.79 9.18 6.19
CA THR A 213 -5.11 10.46 6.41
C THR A 213 -4.07 10.76 5.34
N PHE A 214 -3.30 9.74 4.95
CA PHE A 214 -2.29 9.86 3.90
C PHE A 214 -2.93 10.11 2.53
N ILE A 215 -3.92 9.29 2.15
CA ILE A 215 -4.65 9.42 0.88
C ILE A 215 -5.28 10.81 0.78
N HIS A 216 -6.00 11.25 1.82
CA HIS A 216 -6.62 12.57 1.83
C HIS A 216 -5.60 13.69 1.63
N ALA A 217 -4.46 13.63 2.31
CA ALA A 217 -3.39 14.61 2.15
C ALA A 217 -2.74 14.61 0.75
N MET A 218 -2.77 13.48 0.05
CA MET A 218 -2.21 13.31 -1.28
C MET A 218 -3.19 13.72 -2.39
N SER A 219 -4.50 13.62 -2.14
CA SER A 219 -5.58 13.97 -3.07
C SER A 219 -6.01 15.44 -3.02
N GLN A 220 -5.70 16.16 -1.93
CA GLN A 220 -6.00 17.59 -1.80
C GLN A 220 -4.94 18.43 -2.54
N LYS A 221 -5.11 18.65 -3.85
CA LYS A 221 -4.47 19.73 -4.62
C LYS A 221 -5.33 20.21 -5.79
#